data_AF-A8NK58-F1
#
_entry.id   AF-A8NK58-F1
#
_cell.length_a   1.000
_cell.length_b   1.000
_cell.length_c   1.000
_cell.angle_alpha   90.00
_cell.angle_beta   90.00
_cell.angle_gamma   90.00
#
_symmetry.space_group_name_H-M   'P 1'
#
loop_
_entity.id
_entity.type
_entity.pdbx_description
1 polymer ?
#
loop_
_entity_poly.entity_id
_entity_poly.type
_entity_poly.pdbx_seq_one_letter_code
_entity_poly.pdbx_strand_id
1 'polypeptide(L)'
;MGRISDLEYCKRYQQASAHGPLSGAREFMSLDVRRWGFMHMVRPNNLRKEYPEVTFHHHYLHDLESVYWLLIWYMVSHAPHKEGVPRVIDHVSWAKLVDDLFGTGIDSQEPTVHWNNQSVTCTAMMNFWDDQDSLEGVCDILNLPVLFKKEYGTLQTAEQTECGETRWPDRVFTEGLYIAFEKAVNEALKSVPSDCQWLPLWDSLSSQ
;
A
#
# COMPACT_ATOMS: atom_id res chain seq x y z
N MET A 1 4.71 -21.34 4.59
CA MET A 1 5.67 -20.46 3.89
C MET A 1 5.02 -19.99 2.61
N GLY A 2 4.76 -18.69 2.48
CA GLY A 2 4.22 -18.12 1.23
C GLY A 2 5.25 -18.19 0.11
N ARG A 3 4.80 -18.31 -1.14
CA ARG A 3 5.65 -18.28 -2.34
C ARG A 3 5.18 -17.14 -3.23
N ILE A 4 6.08 -16.28 -3.65
CA ILE A 4 5.80 -15.25 -4.66
C ILE A 4 5.81 -15.93 -6.03
N SER A 5 4.82 -15.62 -6.87
CA SER A 5 4.65 -16.15 -8.23
C SER A 5 4.37 -15.01 -9.21
N ASP A 6 4.13 -15.35 -10.48
CA ASP A 6 3.78 -14.40 -11.55
C ASP A 6 4.86 -13.33 -11.81
N LEU A 7 6.09 -13.81 -12.04
CA LEU A 7 7.27 -12.96 -12.27
C LEU A 7 7.48 -12.64 -13.77
N GLU A 8 6.49 -12.89 -14.62
CA GLU A 8 6.60 -12.74 -16.08
C GLU A 8 6.74 -11.28 -16.54
N TYR A 9 6.24 -10.35 -15.73
CA TYR A 9 6.40 -8.90 -15.93
C TYR A 9 7.56 -8.29 -15.12
N CYS A 10 8.25 -9.08 -14.29
CA CYS A 10 9.39 -8.59 -13.52
C CYS A 10 10.57 -8.26 -14.46
N LYS A 11 11.10 -7.06 -14.30
CA LYS A 11 12.30 -6.63 -15.02
C LYS A 11 13.44 -6.43 -14.04
N ARG A 12 14.67 -6.62 -14.51
CA ARG A 12 15.83 -6.13 -13.75
C ARG A 12 15.70 -4.63 -13.62
N TYR A 13 16.02 -4.11 -12.45
CA TYR A 13 15.92 -2.67 -12.17
C TYR A 13 16.63 -1.83 -13.24
N GLN A 14 17.83 -2.27 -13.64
CA GLN A 14 18.65 -1.60 -14.65
C GLN A 14 18.07 -1.66 -16.08
N GLN A 15 17.00 -2.42 -16.30
CA GLN A 15 16.29 -2.57 -17.58
C GLN A 15 14.89 -1.91 -17.55
N ALA A 16 14.51 -1.31 -16.42
CA ALA A 16 13.25 -0.59 -16.31
C ALA A 16 13.40 0.80 -16.94
N SER A 17 12.67 1.05 -18.03
CA SER A 17 12.60 2.37 -18.66
C SER A 17 11.45 3.17 -18.06
N ALA A 18 11.61 4.49 -17.95
CA ALA A 18 10.52 5.41 -17.56
C ALA A 18 9.30 5.33 -18.49
N HIS A 19 9.48 4.86 -19.73
CA HIS A 19 8.40 4.64 -20.70
C HIS A 19 7.93 3.17 -20.77
N GLY A 20 8.36 2.34 -19.83
CA GLY A 20 7.90 0.96 -19.74
C GLY A 20 6.38 0.89 -19.55
N PRO A 21 5.72 -0.17 -20.04
CA PRO A 21 4.31 -0.38 -19.73
C PRO A 21 4.13 -0.53 -18.22
N LEU A 22 3.17 0.18 -17.65
CA LEU A 22 2.72 -0.10 -16.29
C LEU A 22 2.02 -1.45 -16.27
N SER A 23 2.46 -2.31 -15.37
CA SER A 23 1.85 -3.61 -15.10
C SER A 23 1.61 -3.72 -13.60
N GLY A 24 0.52 -4.39 -13.21
CA GLY A 24 0.15 -4.61 -11.82
C GLY A 24 -1.34 -4.41 -11.53
N ALA A 25 -1.75 -4.79 -10.33
CA ALA A 25 -3.09 -4.52 -9.79
C ALA A 25 -3.15 -3.08 -9.25
N ARG A 26 -4.09 -2.27 -9.78
CA ARG A 26 -4.17 -0.83 -9.54
C ARG A 26 -4.34 -0.48 -8.06
N GLU A 27 -5.01 -1.33 -7.31
CA GLU A 27 -5.34 -1.22 -5.89
C GLU A 27 -4.09 -1.30 -5.00
N PHE A 28 -3.08 -2.04 -5.46
CA PHE A 28 -1.83 -2.27 -4.74
C PHE A 28 -0.64 -1.55 -5.35
N MET A 29 -0.77 -0.87 -6.49
CA MET A 29 0.32 -0.05 -7.03
C MET A 29 0.74 1.04 -6.04
N SER A 30 2.01 1.44 -6.07
CA SER A 30 2.45 2.62 -5.31
C SER A 30 1.69 3.88 -5.76
N LEU A 31 1.56 4.86 -4.86
CA LEU A 31 0.86 6.11 -5.17
C LEU A 31 1.49 6.84 -6.35
N ASP A 32 2.82 6.83 -6.44
CA ASP A 32 3.54 7.46 -7.54
C ASP A 32 3.30 6.73 -8.87
N VAL A 33 3.27 5.39 -8.88
CA VAL A 33 2.91 4.60 -10.07
C VAL A 33 1.48 4.88 -10.50
N ARG A 34 0.52 4.90 -9.55
CA ARG A 34 -0.89 5.22 -9.85
C ARG A 34 -1.05 6.61 -10.43
N ARG A 35 -0.39 7.61 -9.84
CA ARG A 35 -0.41 9.01 -10.31
C ARG A 35 0.18 9.11 -11.71
N TRP A 36 1.31 8.46 -11.96
CA TRP A 36 1.93 8.45 -13.28
C TRP A 36 1.01 7.81 -14.33
N GLY A 37 0.42 6.65 -14.02
CA GLY A 37 -0.54 5.98 -14.89
C GLY A 37 -1.74 6.86 -15.21
N PHE A 38 -2.29 7.54 -14.21
CA PHE A 38 -3.39 8.49 -14.42
C PHE A 38 -2.99 9.65 -15.35
N MET A 39 -1.84 10.30 -15.12
CA MET A 39 -1.34 11.40 -15.95
C MET A 39 -1.13 11.00 -17.42
N HIS A 40 -0.80 9.74 -17.70
CA HIS A 40 -0.51 9.25 -19.05
C HIS A 40 -1.70 8.53 -19.72
N MET A 41 -2.70 8.07 -18.97
CA MET A 41 -3.93 7.47 -19.50
C MET A 41 -4.99 8.50 -19.89
N VAL A 42 -5.06 9.64 -19.20
CA VAL A 42 -5.99 10.72 -19.57
C VAL A 42 -5.50 11.43 -20.83
N ARG A 43 -6.03 11.02 -21.98
CA ARG A 43 -5.72 11.63 -23.29
C ARG A 43 -6.06 13.14 -23.33
N PRO A 44 -5.31 13.91 -24.16
CA PRO A 44 -4.89 15.27 -23.86
C PRO A 44 -5.83 16.34 -24.39
N ASN A 45 -7.15 16.22 -24.20
CA ASN A 45 -8.02 17.16 -24.90
C ASN A 45 -8.25 18.51 -24.23
N ASN A 46 -8.17 18.71 -22.91
CA ASN A 46 -8.38 20.07 -22.35
C ASN A 46 -7.83 20.36 -20.94
N LEU A 47 -7.11 19.45 -20.28
CA LEU A 47 -6.72 19.62 -18.87
C LEU A 47 -5.25 19.28 -18.58
N ARG A 48 -4.32 19.72 -19.44
CA ARG A 48 -2.95 19.95 -18.97
C ARG A 48 -3.00 21.16 -18.02
N LYS A 49 -3.47 20.96 -16.79
CA LYS A 49 -2.92 21.73 -15.69
C LYS A 49 -1.41 21.49 -15.76
N GLU A 50 -0.63 22.55 -15.74
CA GLU A 50 0.83 22.52 -15.64
C GLU A 50 1.20 21.89 -14.29
N TYR A 51 1.02 20.59 -14.16
CA TYR A 51 1.67 19.84 -13.12
C TYR A 51 3.16 19.87 -13.48
N PRO A 52 4.05 20.25 -12.55
CA PRO A 52 5.48 20.11 -12.78
C PRO A 52 5.73 18.68 -13.26
N GLU A 53 6.56 18.51 -14.29
CA GLU A 53 6.94 17.18 -14.79
C GLU A 53 7.53 16.38 -13.64
N VAL A 54 6.69 15.58 -12.97
CA VAL A 54 7.15 14.67 -11.93
C VAL A 54 7.98 13.63 -12.66
N THR A 55 9.29 13.69 -12.46
CA THR A 55 10.20 12.70 -13.04
C THR A 55 9.92 11.38 -12.35
N PHE A 56 9.09 10.55 -12.99
CA PHE A 56 8.77 9.23 -12.49
C PHE A 56 9.83 8.24 -12.93
N HIS A 57 10.39 7.55 -11.96
CA HIS A 57 11.33 6.46 -12.16
C HIS A 57 10.80 5.23 -11.46
N HIS A 58 10.83 4.09 -12.16
CA HIS A 58 10.67 2.82 -11.48
C HIS A 58 11.74 2.70 -10.39
N HIS A 59 11.40 2.01 -9.30
CA HIS A 59 12.24 1.89 -8.12
C HIS A 59 11.69 0.78 -7.22
N TYR A 60 12.57 0.10 -6.48
CA TYR A 60 12.21 -0.96 -5.54
C TYR A 60 11.30 -0.46 -4.40
N LEU A 61 11.28 0.85 -4.11
CA LEU A 61 10.33 1.43 -3.16
C LEU A 61 8.87 1.23 -3.59
N HIS A 62 8.60 1.24 -4.89
CA HIS A 62 7.24 1.03 -5.39
C HIS A 62 6.77 -0.40 -5.09
N ASP A 63 7.66 -1.39 -5.22
CA ASP A 63 7.35 -2.78 -4.87
C ASP A 63 7.13 -2.95 -3.36
N LEU A 64 7.96 -2.32 -2.52
CA LEU A 64 7.76 -2.34 -1.07
C LEU A 64 6.44 -1.65 -0.67
N GLU A 65 6.10 -0.53 -1.32
CA GLU A 65 4.82 0.13 -1.10
C GLU A 65 3.65 -0.76 -1.54
N SER A 66 3.81 -1.53 -2.62
CA SER A 66 2.80 -2.53 -3.01
C SER A 66 2.61 -3.62 -1.97
N VAL A 67 3.69 -4.10 -1.35
CA VAL A 67 3.62 -5.04 -0.23
C VAL A 67 2.93 -4.38 0.99
N TYR A 68 3.20 -3.11 1.26
CA TYR A 68 2.47 -2.35 2.29
C TYR A 68 0.97 -2.31 2.03
N TRP A 69 0.55 -1.93 0.81
CA TRP A 69 -0.88 -1.86 0.48
C TRP A 69 -1.56 -3.23 0.55
N LEU A 70 -0.88 -4.28 0.13
CA LEU A 70 -1.36 -5.65 0.27
C LEU A 70 -1.53 -6.04 1.75
N LEU A 71 -0.60 -5.64 2.60
CA LEU A 71 -0.67 -5.88 4.05
C LEU A 71 -1.83 -5.11 4.69
N ILE A 72 -2.02 -3.82 4.34
CA ILE A 72 -3.18 -3.05 4.79
C ILE A 72 -4.47 -3.73 4.35
N TRP A 73 -4.56 -4.14 3.08
CA TRP A 73 -5.74 -4.84 2.56
C TRP A 73 -6.01 -6.11 3.34
N TYR A 74 -4.97 -6.91 3.63
CA TYR A 74 -5.10 -8.11 4.42
C TYR A 74 -5.65 -7.80 5.81
N MET A 75 -5.11 -6.81 6.52
CA MET A 75 -5.53 -6.45 7.88
C MET A 75 -6.92 -5.80 7.97
N VAL A 76 -7.41 -5.15 6.91
CA VAL A 76 -8.80 -4.63 6.86
C VAL A 76 -9.80 -5.63 6.31
N SER A 77 -9.31 -6.70 5.69
CA SER A 77 -10.12 -7.78 5.12
C SER A 77 -10.16 -9.02 6.00
N HIS A 78 -9.18 -9.18 6.88
CA HIS A 78 -9.04 -10.24 7.85
C HIS A 78 -8.76 -9.60 9.20
N ALA A 79 -9.46 -10.04 10.23
CA ALA A 79 -9.15 -9.63 11.60
C ALA A 79 -8.92 -10.87 12.47
N PRO A 80 -8.08 -10.77 13.51
CA PRO A 80 -7.97 -11.79 14.54
C PRO A 80 -9.35 -12.12 15.12
N HIS A 81 -9.70 -13.40 15.17
CA HIS A 81 -10.95 -13.87 15.75
C HIS A 81 -10.69 -14.98 16.75
N LYS A 82 -11.36 -14.91 17.90
CA LYS A 82 -11.37 -16.01 18.87
C LYS A 82 -12.51 -16.96 18.56
N GLU A 83 -12.21 -18.25 18.50
CA GLU A 83 -13.21 -19.29 18.24
C GLU A 83 -14.35 -19.24 19.27
N GLY A 84 -15.59 -19.35 18.79
CA GLY A 84 -16.79 -19.37 19.63
C GLY A 84 -17.30 -18.01 20.09
N VAL A 85 -16.62 -16.91 19.76
CA VAL A 85 -17.11 -15.54 20.01
C VAL A 85 -17.90 -15.08 18.78
N PRO A 86 -19.17 -14.64 18.89
CA PRO A 86 -19.88 -14.09 17.74
C PRO A 86 -19.20 -12.82 17.22
N ARG A 87 -18.92 -12.75 15.92
CA ARG A 87 -18.42 -11.54 15.27
C ARG A 87 -19.59 -10.75 14.67
N VAL A 88 -19.69 -9.47 15.02
CA VAL A 88 -20.66 -8.53 14.42
C VAL A 88 -19.88 -7.50 13.63
N ILE A 89 -20.08 -7.48 12.31
CA ILE A 89 -19.44 -6.50 11.43
C ILE A 89 -20.53 -5.61 10.85
N ASP A 90 -20.36 -4.29 10.96
CA ASP A 90 -21.11 -3.35 10.13
C ASP A 90 -20.60 -3.42 8.69
N HIS A 91 -21.27 -4.22 7.87
CA HIS A 91 -20.91 -4.46 6.48
C HIS A 91 -20.92 -3.19 5.63
N VAL A 92 -21.79 -2.22 5.94
CA VAL A 92 -21.87 -0.97 5.18
C VAL A 92 -20.63 -0.13 5.49
N SER A 93 -20.27 -0.01 6.76
CA SER A 93 -19.05 0.71 7.16
C SER A 93 -17.79 0.03 6.67
N TRP A 94 -17.73 -1.32 6.69
CA TRP A 94 -16.60 -2.08 6.16
C TRP A 94 -16.44 -1.92 4.64
N ALA A 95 -17.53 -2.10 3.88
CA ALA A 95 -17.47 -1.98 2.42
C ALA A 95 -17.08 -0.55 2.00
N LYS A 96 -17.62 0.46 2.70
CA LYS A 96 -17.24 1.85 2.48
C LYS A 96 -15.75 2.09 2.78
N LEU A 97 -15.21 1.52 3.86
CA LEU A 97 -13.78 1.63 4.14
C LEU A 97 -12.92 1.02 3.02
N VAL A 98 -13.26 -0.20 2.58
CA VAL A 98 -12.51 -0.88 1.53
C VAL A 98 -12.54 -0.04 0.25
N ASP A 99 -13.67 0.55 -0.08
CA ASP A 99 -13.80 1.49 -1.20
C ASP A 99 -13.02 2.79 -0.97
N ASP A 100 -13.03 3.36 0.24
CA ASP A 100 -12.27 4.58 0.57
C ASP A 100 -10.74 4.35 0.49
N LEU A 101 -10.26 3.14 0.77
CA LEU A 101 -8.83 2.78 0.76
C LEU A 101 -8.35 2.25 -0.59
N PHE A 102 -9.15 1.41 -1.25
CA PHE A 102 -8.76 0.65 -2.44
C PHE A 102 -9.64 0.92 -3.65
N GLY A 103 -10.75 1.65 -3.47
CA GLY A 103 -11.66 2.02 -4.54
C GLY A 103 -10.92 2.72 -5.65
N THR A 104 -10.96 2.09 -6.82
CA THR A 104 -10.49 2.71 -8.05
C THR A 104 -11.63 3.60 -8.52
N GLY A 105 -11.73 4.83 -8.03
CA GLY A 105 -12.67 5.76 -8.63
C GLY A 105 -12.34 5.85 -10.12
N ILE A 106 -13.16 5.20 -10.96
CA ILE A 106 -13.09 5.30 -12.42
C ILE A 106 -13.45 6.74 -12.81
N ASP A 107 -14.24 7.41 -11.98
CA ASP A 107 -14.69 8.79 -12.14
C ASP A 107 -13.97 9.80 -11.23
N SER A 108 -13.15 9.35 -10.26
CA SER A 108 -12.42 10.27 -9.38
C SER A 108 -11.22 10.84 -10.15
N GLN A 109 -11.27 12.13 -10.45
CA GLN A 109 -10.25 12.85 -11.22
C GLN A 109 -8.84 12.88 -10.57
N GLU A 110 -8.67 12.32 -9.37
CA GLU A 110 -7.37 12.10 -8.75
C GLU A 110 -7.40 10.77 -7.96
N PRO A 111 -6.29 10.02 -7.87
CA PRO A 111 -6.19 8.91 -6.92
C PRO A 111 -6.36 9.47 -5.51
N THR A 112 -7.51 9.19 -4.89
CA THR A 112 -7.90 9.64 -3.53
C THR A 112 -7.07 9.01 -2.41
N VAL A 113 -6.19 8.07 -2.74
CA VAL A 113 -5.30 7.43 -1.75
C VAL A 113 -4.22 8.44 -1.37
N HIS A 114 -4.55 9.28 -0.39
CA HIS A 114 -3.57 10.09 0.29
C HIS A 114 -2.98 9.25 1.43
N TRP A 115 -1.66 9.36 1.63
CA TRP A 115 -1.01 8.99 2.90
C TRP A 115 -1.73 9.55 4.14
N ASN A 116 -2.56 10.58 3.96
CA ASN A 116 -3.39 11.22 4.98
C ASN A 116 -4.60 10.38 5.45
N ASN A 117 -4.90 9.24 4.82
CA ASN A 117 -5.97 8.35 5.28
C ASN A 117 -5.56 7.47 6.47
N GLN A 118 -4.36 7.65 7.04
CA GLN A 118 -3.91 6.90 8.22
C GLN A 118 -4.94 6.94 9.36
N SER A 119 -5.53 8.11 9.66
CA SER A 119 -6.56 8.21 10.69
C SER A 119 -7.82 7.40 10.35
N VAL A 120 -8.20 7.34 9.07
CA VAL A 120 -9.34 6.55 8.59
C VAL A 120 -9.03 5.06 8.73
N THR A 121 -7.84 4.62 8.29
CA THR A 121 -7.38 3.24 8.44
C THR A 121 -7.28 2.83 9.90
N CYS A 122 -6.72 3.66 10.79
CA CYS A 122 -6.67 3.41 12.23
C CYS A 122 -8.08 3.31 12.83
N THR A 123 -8.96 4.28 12.55
CA THR A 123 -10.33 4.30 13.07
C THR A 123 -11.10 3.07 12.63
N ALA A 124 -10.93 2.67 11.37
CA ALA A 124 -11.51 1.45 10.87
C ALA A 124 -11.00 0.20 11.57
N MET A 125 -9.68 0.02 11.68
CA MET A 125 -9.13 -1.13 12.38
C MET A 125 -9.64 -1.18 13.82
N MET A 126 -9.71 -0.04 14.52
CA MET A 126 -10.31 0.06 15.86
C MET A 126 -11.78 -0.38 15.92
N ASN A 127 -12.55 -0.19 14.84
CA ASN A 127 -13.96 -0.59 14.79
C ASN A 127 -14.15 -2.09 14.48
N PHE A 128 -13.15 -2.76 13.90
CA PHE A 128 -13.27 -4.16 13.45
C PHE A 128 -12.42 -5.14 14.25
N TRP A 129 -11.45 -4.66 15.01
CA TRP A 129 -10.59 -5.47 15.85
C TRP A 129 -11.07 -5.35 17.30
N ASP A 130 -11.49 -6.48 17.86
CA ASP A 130 -12.04 -6.55 19.21
C ASP A 130 -10.98 -6.44 20.32
N ASP A 131 -9.69 -6.48 19.97
CA ASP A 131 -8.56 -6.58 20.90
C ASP A 131 -7.61 -5.37 20.79
N GLN A 132 -7.47 -4.64 21.90
CA GLN A 132 -6.64 -3.44 21.99
C GLN A 132 -5.15 -3.76 21.88
N ASP A 133 -4.71 -4.91 22.40
CA ASP A 133 -3.30 -5.33 22.37
C ASP A 133 -2.86 -5.64 20.93
N SER A 134 -3.71 -6.33 20.18
CA SER A 134 -3.52 -6.58 18.74
C SER A 134 -3.45 -5.27 17.95
N LEU A 135 -4.30 -4.28 18.28
CA LEU A 135 -4.31 -2.96 17.65
C LEU A 135 -3.03 -2.16 17.91
N GLU A 136 -2.49 -2.23 19.13
CA GLU A 136 -1.22 -1.58 19.48
C GLU A 136 -0.07 -2.18 18.65
N GLY A 137 -0.04 -3.50 18.46
CA GLY A 137 1.00 -4.15 17.66
C GLY A 137 0.97 -3.81 16.17
N VAL A 138 -0.17 -3.40 15.61
CA VAL A 138 -0.26 -2.96 14.19
C VAL A 138 -0.05 -1.46 14.00
N CYS A 139 0.03 -0.67 15.08
CA CYS A 139 0.25 0.78 14.98
C CYS A 139 1.56 1.13 14.25
N ASP A 140 2.61 0.34 14.43
CA ASP A 140 3.87 0.52 13.72
C ASP A 140 3.71 0.34 12.21
N ILE A 141 2.87 -0.61 11.76
CA ILE A 141 2.55 -0.78 10.33
C ILE A 141 1.84 0.47 9.81
N LEU A 142 0.85 0.96 10.56
CA LEU A 142 0.07 2.15 10.17
C LEU A 142 0.92 3.42 10.11
N ASN A 143 2.08 3.44 10.78
CA ASN A 143 3.04 4.54 10.76
C ASN A 143 4.08 4.46 9.62
N LEU A 144 4.19 3.33 8.92
CA LEU A 144 5.11 3.18 7.78
C LEU A 144 4.94 4.24 6.67
N PRO A 145 3.73 4.75 6.33
CA PRO A 145 3.53 5.90 5.44
C PRO A 145 4.45 7.09 5.68
N VAL A 146 4.73 7.42 6.95
CA VAL A 146 5.60 8.54 7.31
C VAL A 146 7.04 8.28 6.85
N LEU A 147 7.49 7.03 6.98
CA LEU A 147 8.81 6.60 6.55
C LEU A 147 8.90 6.53 5.02
N PHE A 148 7.89 5.97 4.35
CA PHE A 148 7.81 6.00 2.88
C PHE A 148 7.90 7.42 2.34
N LYS A 149 7.11 8.36 2.88
CA LYS A 149 7.13 9.77 2.48
C LYS A 149 8.51 10.41 2.63
N LYS A 150 9.22 10.09 3.72
CA LYS A 150 10.59 10.56 3.96
C LYS A 150 11.58 9.98 2.94
N GLU A 151 11.51 8.69 2.66
CA GLU A 151 12.40 8.03 1.69
C GLU A 151 12.13 8.52 0.26
N TYR A 152 10.86 8.66 -0.14
CA TYR A 152 10.48 9.27 -1.42
C TYR A 152 11.03 10.70 -1.55
N GLY A 153 10.90 11.53 -0.52
CA GLY A 153 11.47 12.89 -0.53
C GLY A 153 13.00 12.89 -0.65
N THR A 154 13.67 11.92 -0.05
CA THR A 154 15.13 11.76 -0.17
C THR A 154 15.54 11.34 -1.58
N LEU A 155 14.80 10.42 -2.21
CA LEU A 155 15.05 10.01 -3.59
C LEU A 155 14.78 11.11 -4.61
N GLN A 156 13.70 11.87 -4.42
CA GLN A 156 13.33 12.99 -5.29
C GLN A 156 14.38 14.11 -5.29
N THR A 157 15.15 14.24 -4.22
CA THR A 157 16.22 15.26 -4.07
C THR A 157 17.61 14.72 -4.37
N ALA A 158 17.76 13.42 -4.61
CA ALA A 158 19.05 12.80 -4.93
C ALA A 158 19.49 13.14 -6.35
N GLU A 159 20.80 13.33 -6.53
CA GLU A 159 21.40 13.50 -7.86
C GLU A 159 21.10 12.28 -8.73
N GLN A 160 20.55 12.54 -9.91
CA GLN A 160 20.26 11.51 -10.90
C GLN A 160 21.56 11.12 -11.59
N THR A 161 21.81 9.81 -11.76
CA THR A 161 23.03 9.34 -12.44
C THR A 161 22.97 9.68 -13.93
N GLU A 162 24.02 10.30 -14.48
CA GLU A 162 24.14 10.81 -15.87
C GLU A 162 24.04 9.77 -17.01
N CYS A 163 23.75 8.49 -16.72
CA CYS A 163 23.75 7.43 -17.73
C CYS A 163 22.48 7.40 -18.59
N GLY A 164 22.27 8.41 -19.43
CA GLY A 164 21.44 8.40 -20.65
C GLY A 164 19.92 8.25 -20.48
N GLU A 165 19.47 7.64 -19.40
CA GLU A 165 18.10 7.58 -18.92
C GLU A 165 18.14 8.11 -17.50
N THR A 166 17.50 9.26 -17.30
CA THR A 166 17.25 9.83 -15.98
C THR A 166 16.69 8.72 -15.10
N ARG A 167 17.37 8.36 -14.01
CA ARG A 167 16.90 7.34 -13.06
C ARG A 167 17.30 7.74 -11.66
N TRP A 168 16.53 7.30 -10.67
CA TRP A 168 16.97 7.40 -9.28
C TRP A 168 18.22 6.55 -9.09
N PRO A 169 19.17 7.00 -8.25
CA PRO A 169 20.40 6.27 -8.05
C PRO A 169 20.09 4.88 -7.48
N ASP A 170 20.88 3.88 -7.88
CA ASP A 170 20.94 2.54 -7.27
C ASP A 170 21.36 2.58 -5.79
N ARG A 171 21.40 3.77 -5.15
CA ARG A 171 21.66 3.94 -3.72
C ARG A 171 20.88 2.86 -3.02
N VAL A 172 21.62 2.00 -2.33
CA VAL A 172 21.10 0.86 -1.60
C VAL A 172 19.95 1.40 -0.78
N PHE A 173 18.75 0.94 -1.13
CA PHE A 173 17.55 0.98 -0.31
C PHE A 173 17.95 1.14 1.13
N THR A 174 17.60 2.27 1.76
CA THR A 174 18.06 2.48 3.13
C THR A 174 17.58 1.30 3.95
N GLU A 175 18.51 0.51 4.48
CA GLU A 175 18.17 -0.67 5.30
C GLU A 175 17.20 -0.25 6.42
N GLY A 176 17.24 1.03 6.84
CA GLY A 176 16.31 1.63 7.78
C GLY A 176 14.82 1.42 7.46
N LEU A 177 14.33 1.73 6.25
CA LEU A 177 12.90 1.54 5.94
C LEU A 177 12.55 0.05 5.94
N TYR A 178 13.39 -0.78 5.34
CA TYR A 178 13.15 -2.23 5.31
C TYR A 178 13.15 -2.85 6.70
N ILE A 179 14.14 -2.52 7.53
CA ILE A 179 14.24 -2.97 8.93
C ILE A 179 13.03 -2.48 9.71
N ALA A 180 12.59 -1.23 9.52
CA ALA A 180 11.41 -0.70 10.17
C ALA A 180 10.14 -1.45 9.74
N PHE A 181 10.01 -1.75 8.44
CA PHE A 181 8.92 -2.52 7.88
C PHE A 181 8.90 -3.94 8.46
N GLU A 182 10.02 -4.65 8.35
CA GLU A 182 10.17 -6.02 8.86
C GLU A 182 9.90 -6.07 10.37
N LYS A 183 10.42 -5.11 11.14
CA LYS A 183 10.13 -4.99 12.56
C LYS A 183 8.63 -4.79 12.80
N ALA A 184 8.00 -3.85 12.11
CA ALA A 184 6.57 -3.56 12.27
C ALA A 184 5.71 -4.79 11.99
N VAL A 185 6.00 -5.55 10.92
CA VAL A 185 5.32 -6.80 10.61
C VAL A 185 5.54 -7.85 11.69
N ASN A 186 6.78 -8.03 12.15
CA ASN A 186 7.09 -9.03 13.17
C ASN A 186 6.44 -8.70 14.52
N GLU A 187 6.39 -7.43 14.92
CA GLU A 187 5.70 -7.02 16.16
C GLU A 187 4.19 -7.19 16.04
N ALA A 188 3.59 -6.83 14.89
CA ALA A 188 2.18 -7.09 14.63
C ALA A 188 1.84 -8.59 14.66
N LEU A 189 2.72 -9.47 14.17
CA LEU A 189 2.50 -10.91 14.24
C LEU A 189 2.59 -11.46 15.66
N LYS A 190 3.39 -10.83 16.53
CA LYS A 190 3.53 -11.22 17.94
C LYS A 190 2.38 -10.70 18.80
N SER A 191 1.76 -9.57 18.43
CA SER A 191 0.66 -8.98 19.21
C SER A 191 -0.64 -9.75 19.07
N VAL A 192 -0.82 -10.51 17.99
CA VAL A 192 -2.02 -11.34 17.81
C VAL A 192 -1.99 -12.53 18.78
N PRO A 193 -3.05 -12.71 19.61
CA PRO A 193 -3.14 -13.85 20.51
C PRO A 193 -3.03 -15.19 19.78
N SER A 194 -2.29 -16.13 20.35
CA SER A 194 -2.05 -17.45 19.73
C SER A 194 -3.32 -18.30 19.57
N ASP A 195 -4.38 -17.98 20.32
CA ASP A 195 -5.70 -18.60 20.24
C ASP A 195 -6.63 -17.92 19.22
N CYS A 196 -6.16 -16.86 18.54
CA CYS A 196 -6.89 -16.22 17.45
C CYS A 196 -6.54 -16.81 16.09
N GLN A 197 -7.55 -16.87 15.21
CA GLN A 197 -7.39 -17.16 13.79
C GLN A 197 -7.64 -15.90 12.98
N TRP A 198 -6.82 -15.68 11.96
CA TRP A 198 -7.07 -14.63 10.96
C TRP A 198 -8.19 -15.08 10.03
N LEU A 199 -9.41 -14.63 10.31
CA LEU A 199 -10.57 -14.97 9.52
C LEU A 199 -10.98 -13.81 8.62
N PRO A 200 -11.33 -14.09 7.36
CA PRO A 200 -11.83 -13.06 6.47
C PRO A 200 -13.16 -12.50 7.00
N LEU A 201 -13.32 -11.18 6.85
CA LEU A 201 -14.51 -10.46 7.32
C LEU A 201 -15.76 -10.74 6.48
N TRP A 202 -15.60 -11.31 5.28
CA TRP A 202 -16.74 -11.72 4.45
C TRP A 202 -17.34 -13.08 4.84
N ASP A 203 -16.65 -13.94 5.59
CA ASP A 203 -17.24 -15.22 6.02
C ASP A 203 -18.39 -15.02 7.01
N SER A 204 -18.40 -13.90 7.75
CA SER A 204 -19.55 -13.48 8.55
C SER A 204 -20.79 -13.09 7.73
N LEU A 205 -20.66 -12.90 6.41
CA LEU A 205 -21.81 -12.59 5.53
C LEU A 205 -22.66 -13.81 5.21
N SER A 206 -22.11 -15.03 5.29
CA SER A 206 -22.82 -16.25 4.87
C SER A 206 -23.72 -16.84 5.96
N SER A 207 -23.75 -16.22 7.15
CA SER A 207 -24.46 -16.72 8.33
C SER A 207 -25.71 -15.90 8.70
N GLN A 208 -26.08 -14.89 7.90
CA GLN A 208 -27.30 -14.09 8.04
C GLN A 208 -28.27 -14.39 6.88
#